data_AF-A0A937HI79-F1
#
_entry.id   AF-A0A937HI79-F1
#
_cell.length_a   1.000
_cell.length_b   1.000
_cell.length_c   1.000
_cell.angle_alpha   90.00
_cell.angle_beta   90.00
_cell.angle_gamma   90.00
#
_symmetry.space_group_name_H-M   'P 1'
#
loop_
_entity.id
_entity.type
_entity.pdbx_description
1 polymer ?
#
loop_
_entity_poly.entity_id
_entity_poly.type
_entity_poly.pdbx_seq_one_letter_code
_entity_poly.pdbx_strand_id
1 'polypeptide(L)'
;MAPFTPGSKLLLSCLLCCLGACSGGGSTDGPNVPTAAPAEPPSSTETPATQTELDKATARMIEDGMNVPLAYRHPDQGFAVSTTLAQEFIDRYNQAHEFIQSRIGGYPNWNTVITDEDGTDSDNQPVFELLEEIGFLNYDDVPWTTQRVLDTAGCLTGSAPNGGWSEAGENYVQHSLCMLFNGPFENEYKNDPWYWDAFPDLDFIDGEYYHRWLLDFGFLDGMYHEYFHHYQRAHVLTAHSGDSAEEPFFPFWWGEGSGQFAGWFYRDNWKEIAYLDYLNPEHPDYADYWETRDWTIPTPNSNPPYNSLQDHLDYMVATQNKSFFFAASQVQNTSNKLGGVGNGGVDDDDNCEGWVASHSNTAYYPDDSRYEYEPGQRSCWAIMFVAGPHFLAYKSSWQAALRDIPADYFELGFWGSVEKHTGLNQQQFFDEFNALLRSVDAESIEEDYAPEGWKTPNMPMTTVVDFMTIDYYQPGD
;
A
#
# COMPACT_ATOMS: atom_id res chain seq x y z
N MET A 1 -10.29 -36.14 15.54
CA MET A 1 -9.10 -35.42 15.05
C MET A 1 -9.57 -34.67 13.83
N ALA A 2 -10.01 -33.42 14.06
CA ALA A 2 -10.54 -32.54 13.04
C ALA A 2 -9.38 -31.95 12.21
N PRO A 3 -9.58 -31.68 10.92
CA PRO A 3 -8.53 -31.14 10.07
C PRO A 3 -8.27 -29.68 10.45
N PHE A 4 -6.99 -29.35 10.62
CA PHE A 4 -6.49 -27.98 10.75
C PHE A 4 -6.80 -27.20 9.46
N THR A 5 -7.41 -26.04 9.61
CA THR A 5 -7.67 -25.07 8.53
C THR A 5 -6.44 -24.17 8.37
N PRO A 6 -5.69 -24.24 7.25
CA PRO A 6 -4.57 -23.35 6.97
C PRO A 6 -5.10 -22.13 6.18
N GLY A 7 -5.72 -21.18 6.88
CA GLY A 7 -6.48 -20.09 6.26
C GLY A 7 -5.89 -18.68 6.39
N SER A 8 -4.93 -18.45 7.29
CA SER A 8 -4.65 -17.08 7.78
C SER A 8 -3.19 -16.63 7.75
N LYS A 9 -2.26 -17.44 7.20
CA LYS A 9 -0.82 -17.10 7.19
C LYS A 9 -0.21 -16.80 5.81
N LEU A 10 -1.00 -16.80 4.74
CA LEU A 10 -0.51 -16.81 3.36
C LEU A 10 -0.93 -15.61 2.49
N LEU A 11 -1.77 -14.70 3.02
CA LEU A 11 -2.02 -13.40 2.39
C LEU A 11 -0.91 -12.37 2.67
N LEU A 12 0.06 -12.71 3.50
CA LEU A 12 1.20 -11.85 3.85
C LEU A 12 2.21 -11.67 2.68
N SER A 13 2.02 -12.40 1.59
CA SER A 13 3.12 -12.80 0.68
C SER A 13 3.45 -11.85 -0.46
N CYS A 14 2.53 -10.98 -0.90
CA CYS A 14 2.90 -9.86 -1.79
C CYS A 14 3.24 -8.59 -1.01
N LEU A 15 2.93 -8.54 0.29
CA LEU A 15 3.04 -7.34 1.13
C LEU A 15 4.15 -7.37 2.18
N LEU A 16 4.86 -8.49 2.40
CA LEU A 16 6.04 -8.52 3.26
C LEU A 16 7.16 -7.58 2.74
N CYS A 17 7.18 -7.29 1.43
CA CYS A 17 8.00 -6.22 0.84
C CYS A 17 7.50 -4.81 1.17
N CYS A 18 6.20 -4.61 1.44
CA CYS A 18 5.60 -3.29 1.67
C CYS A 18 5.53 -2.94 3.17
N LEU A 19 5.22 -3.90 4.04
CA LEU A 19 5.09 -3.67 5.49
C LEU A 19 6.42 -3.29 6.15
N GLY A 20 7.55 -3.81 5.66
CA GLY A 20 8.88 -3.41 6.12
C GLY A 20 9.37 -2.05 5.58
N ALA A 21 8.72 -1.52 4.52
CA ALA A 21 9.16 -0.32 3.82
C ALA A 21 8.39 0.95 4.17
N CYS A 22 7.33 0.85 4.99
CA CYS A 22 6.55 2.00 5.44
C CYS A 22 7.20 2.80 6.59
N SER A 23 8.33 2.36 7.14
CA SER A 23 9.13 3.19 8.07
C SER A 23 10.05 4.12 7.28
N GLY A 24 9.59 5.34 7.03
CA GLY A 24 10.46 6.42 6.58
C GLY A 24 11.68 6.53 7.50
N GLY A 25 12.89 6.53 6.90
CA GLY A 25 14.15 6.60 7.61
C GLY A 25 14.24 7.86 8.46
N GLY A 26 14.12 7.70 9.77
CA GLY A 26 14.46 8.73 10.74
C GLY A 26 15.99 8.84 10.83
N SER A 27 16.51 10.01 10.45
CA SER A 27 17.91 10.39 10.68
C SER A 27 18.24 10.27 12.17
N THR A 28 19.03 9.28 12.54
CA THR A 28 19.64 9.19 13.86
C THR A 28 20.79 10.18 13.93
N ASP A 29 20.69 11.20 14.80
CA ASP A 29 21.83 11.67 15.60
C ASP A 29 21.38 12.70 16.66
N GLY A 30 21.51 12.32 17.94
CA GLY A 30 21.41 13.24 19.07
C GLY A 30 22.71 14.02 19.26
N PRO A 31 22.67 15.20 19.91
CA PRO A 31 23.19 15.19 21.29
C PRO A 31 22.50 16.15 22.29
N ASN A 32 22.42 15.65 23.53
CA ASN A 32 22.45 16.34 24.84
C ASN A 32 21.83 17.74 25.01
N VAL A 33 20.81 17.74 25.88
CA VAL A 33 20.15 18.88 26.54
C VAL A 33 21.09 19.64 27.49
N PRO A 34 21.15 20.99 27.42
CA PRO A 34 21.40 21.83 28.58
C PRO A 34 20.12 22.53 29.06
N THR A 35 19.94 22.50 30.37
CA THR A 35 18.81 22.98 31.18
C THR A 35 18.39 24.43 30.89
N ALA A 36 17.07 24.66 30.81
CA ALA A 36 16.43 25.94 30.54
C ALA A 36 16.60 27.00 31.64
N ALA A 37 16.67 28.27 31.22
CA ALA A 37 16.42 29.47 32.04
C ALA A 37 15.16 30.19 31.54
N PRO A 38 14.44 30.97 32.37
CA PRO A 38 13.07 31.41 32.08
C PRO A 38 12.99 32.55 31.05
N ALA A 39 11.92 32.50 30.24
CA ALA A 39 11.61 33.36 29.12
C ALA A 39 11.21 34.80 29.48
N GLU A 40 11.60 35.75 28.62
CA GLU A 40 10.98 37.09 28.48
C GLU A 40 9.91 37.07 27.36
N PRO A 41 8.89 37.96 27.40
CA PRO A 41 7.71 37.89 26.53
C PRO A 41 7.99 38.33 25.08
N PRO A 42 7.29 37.77 24.08
CA PRO A 42 7.63 37.98 22.67
C PRO A 42 7.16 39.34 22.15
N SER A 43 8.04 39.98 21.39
CA SER A 43 7.75 41.12 20.51
C SER A 43 7.89 40.67 19.05
N SER A 44 7.01 41.21 18.21
CA SER A 44 6.98 41.22 16.73
C SER A 44 6.67 39.92 15.96
N THR A 45 5.66 40.06 15.09
CA THR A 45 5.20 39.21 13.99
C THR A 45 6.25 39.10 12.88
N GLU A 46 7.16 38.14 13.00
CA GLU A 46 7.91 37.59 11.86
C GLU A 46 7.44 36.14 11.66
N THR A 47 6.92 35.84 10.46
CA THR A 47 6.68 34.44 10.07
C THR A 47 8.04 33.72 10.07
N PRO A 48 8.19 32.57 10.75
CA PRO A 48 9.47 31.87 10.84
C PRO A 48 10.02 31.56 9.44
N ALA A 49 11.34 31.68 9.24
CA ALA A 49 12.00 31.39 7.97
C ALA A 49 11.67 29.97 7.43
N THR A 50 11.45 29.02 8.34
CA THR A 50 11.03 27.64 8.02
C THR A 50 9.65 27.55 7.38
N GLN A 51 8.70 28.40 7.79
CA GLN A 51 7.37 28.45 7.17
C GLN A 51 7.45 29.05 5.76
N THR A 52 8.38 29.99 5.52
CA THR A 52 8.58 30.56 4.17
C THR A 52 9.16 29.54 3.19
N GLU A 53 10.09 28.68 3.62
CA GLU A 53 10.62 27.60 2.77
C GLU A 53 9.61 26.48 2.55
N LEU A 54 8.79 26.14 3.55
CA LEU A 54 7.67 25.22 3.38
C LEU A 54 6.66 25.70 2.31
N ASP A 55 6.28 26.98 2.36
CA ASP A 55 5.35 27.56 1.38
C ASP A 55 5.94 27.51 -0.04
N LYS A 56 7.26 27.76 -0.18
CA LYS A 56 7.98 27.64 -1.45
C LYS A 56 8.06 26.20 -1.96
N ALA A 57 8.36 25.24 -1.08
CA ALA A 57 8.39 23.83 -1.43
C ALA A 57 7.03 23.33 -1.91
N THR A 58 5.96 23.76 -1.23
CA THR A 58 4.58 23.50 -1.64
C THR A 58 4.30 24.06 -3.03
N ALA A 59 4.60 25.35 -3.23
CA ALA A 59 4.39 26.01 -4.52
C ALA A 59 5.16 25.31 -5.64
N ARG A 60 6.39 24.85 -5.35
CA ARG A 60 7.21 24.10 -6.30
C ARG A 60 6.58 22.76 -6.69
N MET A 61 6.11 21.96 -5.73
CA MET A 61 5.45 20.69 -6.04
C MET A 61 4.20 20.88 -6.91
N ILE A 62 3.44 21.96 -6.68
CA ILE A 62 2.27 22.29 -7.50
C ILE A 62 2.69 22.71 -8.91
N GLU A 63 3.75 23.52 -9.04
CA GLU A 63 4.30 23.92 -10.35
C GLU A 63 4.78 22.71 -11.16
N ASP A 64 5.40 21.73 -10.50
CA ASP A 64 5.83 20.47 -11.10
C ASP A 64 4.65 19.52 -11.41
N GLY A 65 3.42 19.89 -11.05
CA GLY A 65 2.22 19.09 -11.31
C GLY A 65 2.09 17.86 -10.41
N MET A 66 2.70 17.87 -9.22
CA MET A 66 2.74 16.70 -8.32
C MET A 66 1.36 16.16 -7.97
N ASN A 67 0.35 17.01 -7.83
CA ASN A 67 -1.03 16.63 -7.51
C ASN A 67 -1.95 16.60 -8.74
N VAL A 68 -1.41 16.61 -9.96
CA VAL A 68 -2.18 16.65 -11.21
C VAL A 68 -2.12 15.29 -11.91
N PRO A 69 -3.25 14.57 -12.05
CA PRO A 69 -3.26 13.28 -12.74
C PRO A 69 -3.11 13.45 -14.26
N LEU A 70 -2.18 12.72 -14.87
CA LEU A 70 -2.12 12.54 -16.32
C LEU A 70 -2.77 11.22 -16.75
N ALA A 71 -3.41 11.17 -17.90
CA ALA A 71 -4.02 9.93 -18.43
C ALA A 71 -2.97 8.93 -18.98
N TYR A 72 -1.70 9.17 -18.72
CA TYR A 72 -0.55 8.41 -19.21
C TYR A 72 0.62 8.59 -18.24
N ARG A 73 1.67 7.79 -18.42
CA ARG A 73 2.89 7.87 -17.59
C ARG A 73 3.50 9.26 -17.61
N HIS A 74 3.71 9.85 -16.43
CA HIS A 74 4.32 11.16 -16.35
C HIS A 74 5.76 11.10 -16.91
N PRO A 75 6.19 12.09 -17.73
CA PRO A 75 7.53 12.10 -18.31
C PRO A 75 8.67 12.03 -17.29
N ASP A 76 8.43 12.57 -16.09
CA ASP A 76 9.41 12.60 -14.98
C ASP A 76 9.37 11.33 -14.11
N GLN A 77 8.84 10.22 -14.63
CA GLN A 77 8.96 8.90 -13.98
C GLN A 77 10.18 8.15 -14.53
N GLY A 78 11.03 7.65 -13.64
CA GLY A 78 12.18 6.84 -13.99
C GLY A 78 11.87 5.35 -14.04
N PHE A 79 12.47 4.66 -15.01
CA PHE A 79 12.47 3.20 -15.07
C PHE A 79 13.80 2.68 -15.60
N ALA A 80 14.52 1.93 -14.78
CA ALA A 80 15.79 1.33 -15.16
C ALA A 80 15.83 -0.14 -14.76
N VAL A 81 16.44 -0.98 -15.58
CA VAL A 81 16.51 -2.43 -15.34
C VAL A 81 17.91 -2.94 -15.60
N SER A 82 18.24 -4.07 -14.98
CA SER A 82 19.43 -4.82 -15.32
C SER A 82 19.44 -5.17 -16.81
N THR A 83 20.63 -5.14 -17.41
CA THR A 83 20.82 -5.48 -18.82
C THR A 83 20.55 -6.95 -19.14
N THR A 84 20.40 -7.78 -18.11
CA THR A 84 20.06 -9.21 -18.23
C THR A 84 18.56 -9.48 -18.20
N LEU A 85 17.73 -8.54 -17.75
CA LEU A 85 16.28 -8.74 -17.66
C LEU A 85 15.67 -8.94 -19.06
N ALA A 86 14.91 -10.02 -19.24
CA ALA A 86 14.29 -10.30 -20.52
C ALA A 86 13.25 -9.24 -20.92
N GLN A 87 13.15 -8.94 -22.22
CA GLN A 87 12.24 -7.91 -22.76
C GLN A 87 10.77 -8.14 -22.38
N GLU A 88 10.34 -9.39 -22.23
CA GLU A 88 8.96 -9.71 -21.83
C GLU A 88 8.59 -9.17 -20.44
N PHE A 89 9.56 -9.02 -19.53
CA PHE A 89 9.35 -8.47 -18.20
C PHE A 89 9.39 -6.95 -18.18
N ILE A 90 10.19 -6.35 -19.07
CA ILE A 90 10.13 -4.91 -19.37
C ILE A 90 8.74 -4.56 -19.92
N ASP A 91 8.24 -5.34 -20.89
CA ASP A 91 6.93 -5.14 -21.50
C ASP A 91 5.79 -5.35 -20.49
N ARG A 92 5.95 -6.31 -19.57
CA ARG A 92 5.02 -6.52 -18.44
C ARG A 92 4.90 -5.29 -17.54
N TYR A 93 6.03 -4.72 -17.11
CA TYR A 93 6.02 -3.51 -16.29
C TYR A 93 5.33 -2.35 -17.02
N ASN A 94 5.66 -2.16 -18.30
CA ASN A 94 5.04 -1.10 -19.10
C ASN A 94 3.52 -1.29 -19.22
N GLN A 95 3.04 -2.50 -19.52
CA GLN A 95 1.61 -2.79 -19.59
C GLN A 95 0.89 -2.58 -18.25
N ALA A 96 1.50 -2.98 -17.13
CA ALA A 96 0.94 -2.77 -15.80
C ALA A 96 0.77 -1.28 -15.50
N HIS A 97 1.81 -0.47 -15.70
CA HIS A 97 1.76 0.96 -15.42
C HIS A 97 0.91 1.75 -16.41
N GLU A 98 0.90 1.38 -17.69
CA GLU A 98 -0.04 1.95 -18.67
C GLU A 98 -1.49 1.70 -18.25
N PHE A 99 -1.78 0.50 -17.74
CA PHE A 99 -3.11 0.15 -17.25
C PHE A 99 -3.49 0.91 -15.98
N ILE A 100 -2.60 0.95 -14.98
CA ILE A 100 -2.84 1.61 -13.69
C ILE A 100 -2.96 3.13 -13.85
N GLN A 101 -1.99 3.77 -14.52
CA GLN A 101 -1.86 5.22 -14.55
C GLN A 101 -2.87 5.89 -15.47
N SER A 102 -3.36 5.20 -16.50
CA SER A 102 -4.49 5.72 -17.29
C SER A 102 -5.81 5.78 -16.52
N ARG A 103 -5.87 5.18 -15.33
CA ARG A 103 -7.08 5.05 -14.50
C ARG A 103 -7.00 5.77 -13.17
N ILE A 104 -5.84 5.78 -12.51
CA ILE A 104 -5.60 6.45 -11.22
C ILE A 104 -4.91 7.81 -11.41
N GLY A 105 -4.31 8.03 -12.58
CA GLY A 105 -3.50 9.19 -12.91
C GLY A 105 -2.00 8.87 -12.87
N GLY A 106 -1.26 9.36 -13.85
CA GLY A 106 0.19 9.39 -13.88
C GLY A 106 0.72 10.64 -13.19
N TYR A 107 1.35 10.46 -12.03
CA TYR A 107 2.00 11.51 -11.25
C TYR A 107 3.53 11.52 -11.45
N PRO A 108 4.22 12.67 -11.31
CA PRO A 108 5.67 12.75 -11.49
C PRO A 108 6.44 11.97 -10.41
N ASN A 109 7.73 11.73 -10.66
CA ASN A 109 8.68 11.25 -9.66
C ASN A 109 8.40 9.87 -9.03
N TRP A 110 7.54 9.05 -9.65
CA TRP A 110 7.52 7.61 -9.42
C TRP A 110 8.66 6.94 -10.18
N ASN A 111 9.51 6.19 -9.49
CA ASN A 111 10.65 5.50 -10.07
C ASN A 111 10.58 4.00 -9.79
N THR A 112 11.00 3.19 -10.74
CA THR A 112 11.16 1.75 -10.53
C THR A 112 12.50 1.27 -11.04
N VAL A 113 13.18 0.43 -10.25
CA VAL A 113 14.36 -0.31 -10.70
C VAL A 113 14.12 -1.80 -10.61
N ILE A 114 14.64 -2.58 -11.57
CA ILE A 114 14.64 -4.05 -11.51
C ILE A 114 16.09 -4.53 -11.62
N THR A 115 16.58 -5.19 -10.57
CA THR A 115 17.99 -5.57 -10.42
C THR A 115 18.16 -7.07 -10.62
N ASP A 116 19.20 -7.47 -11.33
CA ASP A 116 19.63 -8.87 -11.34
C ASP A 116 20.41 -9.15 -10.06
N GLU A 117 19.77 -9.83 -9.11
CA GLU A 117 20.34 -10.15 -7.81
C GLU A 117 21.56 -11.09 -7.90
N ASP A 118 21.65 -11.89 -8.97
CA ASP A 118 22.79 -12.78 -9.26
C ASP A 118 23.78 -12.16 -10.26
N GLY A 119 23.43 -10.98 -10.81
CA GLY A 119 24.18 -10.27 -11.84
C GLY A 119 25.40 -9.53 -11.30
N THR A 120 26.32 -9.20 -12.20
CA THR A 120 27.47 -8.37 -11.86
C THR A 120 27.08 -6.90 -11.72
N ASP A 121 27.92 -6.10 -11.05
CA ASP A 121 27.75 -4.64 -11.02
C ASP A 121 27.63 -4.04 -12.44
N SER A 122 28.30 -4.62 -13.43
CA SER A 122 28.20 -4.18 -14.82
C SER A 122 26.83 -4.47 -15.45
N ASP A 123 26.17 -5.54 -15.04
CA ASP A 123 24.85 -5.90 -15.55
C ASP A 123 23.79 -4.92 -15.03
N ASN A 124 23.95 -4.50 -13.77
CA ASN A 124 23.08 -3.60 -13.04
C ASN A 124 23.44 -2.11 -13.18
N GLN A 125 24.40 -1.76 -14.03
CA GLN A 125 24.84 -0.37 -14.19
C GLN A 125 23.69 0.63 -14.48
N PRO A 126 22.68 0.32 -15.33
CA PRO A 126 21.55 1.24 -15.53
C PRO A 126 20.72 1.49 -14.27
N VAL A 127 20.62 0.50 -13.37
CA VAL A 127 19.95 0.67 -12.07
C VAL A 127 20.69 1.72 -11.24
N PHE A 128 22.02 1.61 -11.16
CA PHE A 128 22.85 2.53 -10.39
C PHE A 128 22.74 3.96 -10.93
N GLU A 129 22.74 4.13 -12.25
CA GLU A 129 22.60 5.43 -12.90
C GLU A 129 21.29 6.12 -12.49
N LEU A 130 20.16 5.40 -12.47
CA LEU A 130 18.89 5.98 -12.02
C LEU A 130 18.90 6.32 -10.52
N LEU A 131 19.47 5.45 -9.68
CA LEU A 131 19.57 5.70 -8.23
C LEU A 131 20.43 6.95 -7.93
N GLU A 132 21.50 7.16 -8.69
CA GLU A 132 22.33 8.37 -8.62
C GLU A 132 21.59 9.60 -9.14
N GLU A 133 20.88 9.48 -10.27
CA GLU A 133 20.10 10.56 -10.88
C GLU A 133 19.06 11.13 -9.92
N ILE A 134 18.32 10.26 -9.22
CA ILE A 134 17.31 10.69 -8.24
C ILE A 134 17.91 11.01 -6.86
N GLY A 135 19.23 10.87 -6.70
CA GLY A 135 19.96 11.12 -5.45
C GLY A 135 19.55 10.21 -4.29
N PHE A 136 19.18 8.95 -4.56
CA PHE A 136 18.82 8.00 -3.52
C PHE A 136 20.05 7.63 -2.66
N LEU A 137 19.95 7.82 -1.35
CA LEU A 137 21.02 7.55 -0.36
C LEU A 137 22.40 8.13 -0.74
N ASN A 138 22.43 9.33 -1.32
CA ASN A 138 23.66 9.95 -1.84
C ASN A 138 24.47 10.73 -0.77
N TYR A 139 24.59 10.21 0.45
CA TYR A 139 25.12 10.96 1.59
C TYR A 139 26.66 10.96 1.73
N ASP A 140 27.36 9.96 1.16
CA ASP A 140 28.77 9.68 1.49
C ASP A 140 29.69 9.38 0.28
N ASP A 141 29.30 9.75 -0.95
CA ASP A 141 30.04 9.41 -2.20
C ASP A 141 30.32 7.89 -2.35
N VAL A 142 29.57 7.05 -1.63
CA VAL A 142 29.70 5.59 -1.73
C VAL A 142 29.16 5.18 -3.09
N PRO A 143 29.92 4.43 -3.91
CA PRO A 143 29.42 3.95 -5.20
C PRO A 143 28.32 2.92 -4.99
N TRP A 144 27.44 2.79 -5.99
CA TRP A 144 26.50 1.68 -6.04
C TRP A 144 27.18 0.36 -6.43
N THR A 145 26.69 -0.71 -5.84
CA THR A 145 27.03 -2.10 -6.17
C THR A 145 25.76 -2.94 -6.08
N THR A 146 25.74 -4.12 -6.71
CA THR A 146 24.60 -5.04 -6.62
C THR A 146 24.28 -5.35 -5.16
N GLN A 147 25.30 -5.62 -4.33
CA GLN A 147 25.08 -5.91 -2.91
C GLN A 147 24.43 -4.74 -2.17
N ARG A 148 24.84 -3.50 -2.45
CA ARG A 148 24.23 -2.32 -1.81
C ARG A 148 22.76 -2.18 -2.18
N VAL A 149 22.40 -2.49 -3.43
CA VAL A 149 21.00 -2.54 -3.87
C VAL A 149 20.23 -3.61 -3.08
N LEU A 150 20.79 -4.82 -2.95
CA LEU A 150 20.17 -5.90 -2.18
C LEU A 150 19.96 -5.52 -0.70
N ASP A 151 20.92 -4.83 -0.09
CA ASP A 151 20.87 -4.42 1.33
C ASP A 151 19.87 -3.28 1.59
N THR A 152 19.38 -2.60 0.53
CA THR A 152 18.55 -1.39 0.65
C THR A 152 17.21 -1.47 -0.09
N ALA A 153 16.95 -2.57 -0.80
CA ALA A 153 15.78 -2.72 -1.63
C ALA A 153 14.48 -2.67 -0.83
N GLY A 154 13.47 -2.08 -1.45
CA GLY A 154 12.11 -1.97 -0.93
C GLY A 154 11.29 -1.08 -1.87
N CYS A 155 9.98 -1.06 -1.65
CA CYS A 155 9.07 -0.18 -2.38
C CYS A 155 8.55 0.95 -1.50
N LEU A 156 8.21 2.07 -2.14
CA LEU A 156 7.97 3.36 -1.48
C LEU A 156 9.15 3.91 -0.67
N THR A 157 10.33 3.33 -0.88
CA THR A 157 11.60 4.00 -0.62
C THR A 157 11.64 5.28 -1.45
N GLY A 158 12.45 6.26 -1.08
CA GLY A 158 12.38 7.55 -1.77
C GLY A 158 13.56 8.44 -1.45
N SER A 159 13.62 9.55 -2.15
CA SER A 159 14.67 10.56 -1.96
C SER A 159 14.11 11.96 -2.03
N ALA A 160 14.74 12.85 -1.28
CA ALA A 160 14.60 14.30 -1.41
C ALA A 160 15.99 14.86 -1.65
N PRO A 161 16.51 14.79 -2.90
CA PRO A 161 17.94 14.99 -3.19
C PRO A 161 18.46 16.39 -2.83
N ASN A 162 17.55 17.37 -2.75
CA ASN A 162 17.87 18.76 -2.41
C ASN A 162 17.63 19.10 -0.93
N GLY A 163 17.40 18.10 -0.08
CA GLY A 163 17.05 18.26 1.32
C GLY A 163 15.53 18.23 1.57
N GLY A 164 15.16 18.23 2.85
CA GLY A 164 13.74 18.25 3.25
C GLY A 164 13.03 19.55 2.84
N TRP A 165 11.70 19.55 2.88
CA TRP A 165 10.87 20.71 2.51
C TRP A 165 11.23 21.99 3.27
N SER A 166 11.72 21.88 4.51
CA SER A 166 12.12 23.00 5.37
C SER A 166 13.45 23.63 4.98
N GLU A 167 14.25 22.97 4.14
CA GLU A 167 15.59 23.38 3.71
C GLU A 167 15.64 23.68 2.21
N ALA A 168 14.97 22.86 1.40
CA ALA A 168 15.08 22.90 -0.06
C ALA A 168 14.27 24.04 -0.70
N GLY A 169 13.14 24.42 -0.09
CA GLY A 169 12.27 25.49 -0.59
C GLY A 169 11.91 25.33 -2.06
N GLU A 170 12.25 26.32 -2.89
CA GLU A 170 12.01 26.33 -4.35
C GLU A 170 12.72 25.20 -5.12
N ASN A 171 13.71 24.54 -4.50
CA ASN A 171 14.43 23.41 -5.06
C ASN A 171 13.89 22.06 -4.56
N TYR A 172 12.81 22.03 -3.78
CA TYR A 172 12.28 20.77 -3.24
C TYR A 172 11.83 19.84 -4.38
N VAL A 173 12.28 18.59 -4.30
CA VAL A 173 11.89 17.48 -5.18
C VAL A 173 11.73 16.26 -4.29
N GLN A 174 10.68 15.48 -4.53
CA GLN A 174 10.41 14.26 -3.79
C GLN A 174 10.18 13.11 -4.76
N HIS A 175 10.97 12.05 -4.62
CA HIS A 175 10.83 10.82 -5.40
C HIS A 175 10.21 9.70 -4.55
N SER A 176 9.36 8.91 -5.21
CA SER A 176 9.01 7.56 -4.77
C SER A 176 9.80 6.57 -5.63
N LEU A 177 10.28 5.50 -5.02
CA LEU A 177 11.12 4.49 -5.61
C LEU A 177 10.59 3.11 -5.20
N CYS A 178 10.55 2.21 -6.18
CA CYS A 178 10.28 0.80 -5.97
C CYS A 178 11.42 -0.03 -6.56
N MET A 179 12.13 -0.74 -5.69
CA MET A 179 13.30 -1.53 -6.04
C MET A 179 12.92 -3.01 -6.07
N LEU A 180 12.97 -3.61 -7.25
CA LEU A 180 12.55 -4.98 -7.53
C LEU A 180 13.74 -5.81 -8.01
N PHE A 181 13.54 -7.13 -8.09
CA PHE A 181 14.56 -8.11 -8.47
C PHE A 181 14.13 -8.93 -9.67
N ASN A 182 15.08 -9.49 -10.44
CA ASN A 182 14.78 -10.30 -11.63
C ASN A 182 14.14 -11.64 -11.25
N GLY A 183 14.62 -12.32 -10.21
CA GLY A 183 14.18 -13.68 -9.83
C GLY A 183 12.67 -13.86 -9.75
N PRO A 184 11.94 -13.00 -9.02
CA PRO A 184 10.47 -13.04 -8.94
C PRO A 184 9.74 -12.93 -10.29
N PHE A 185 10.38 -12.34 -11.31
CA PHE A 185 9.84 -12.24 -12.66
C PHE A 185 10.24 -13.44 -13.51
N GLU A 186 11.51 -13.80 -13.50
CA GLU A 186 12.08 -14.72 -14.50
C GLU A 186 11.91 -16.19 -14.15
N ASN A 187 11.68 -16.52 -12.87
CA ASN A 187 11.75 -17.90 -12.46
C ASN A 187 10.73 -18.26 -11.38
N GLU A 188 9.83 -19.20 -11.70
CA GLU A 188 8.97 -19.88 -10.71
C GLU A 188 9.79 -20.53 -9.56
N TYR A 189 11.11 -20.69 -9.75
CA TYR A 189 12.05 -21.38 -8.87
C TYR A 189 13.10 -20.47 -8.19
N LYS A 190 13.25 -19.18 -8.56
CA LYS A 190 14.11 -18.23 -7.81
C LYS A 190 13.22 -17.26 -7.05
N ASN A 191 12.71 -17.74 -5.93
CA ASN A 191 12.01 -16.87 -5.00
C ASN A 191 13.00 -16.27 -4.01
N ASP A 192 12.78 -15.01 -3.69
CA ASP A 192 13.50 -14.17 -2.73
C ASP A 192 13.95 -14.93 -1.46
N PRO A 193 15.27 -15.08 -1.18
CA PRO A 193 15.76 -15.70 0.06
C PRO A 193 15.17 -15.10 1.35
N TRP A 194 14.85 -13.81 1.37
CA TRP A 194 14.31 -13.10 2.55
C TRP A 194 12.87 -13.51 2.89
N TYR A 195 12.09 -13.89 1.88
CA TYR A 195 10.73 -14.41 2.03
C TYR A 195 10.70 -15.74 2.80
N TRP A 196 11.74 -16.56 2.69
CA TRP A 196 11.76 -17.95 3.16
C TRP A 196 12.33 -18.13 4.57
N ASP A 197 13.11 -17.17 5.07
CA ASP A 197 13.57 -17.15 6.46
C ASP A 197 12.42 -17.02 7.48
N ALA A 198 11.25 -16.52 7.04
CA ALA A 198 10.03 -16.44 7.83
C ALA A 198 9.25 -17.78 7.92
N PHE A 199 9.58 -18.79 7.10
CA PHE A 199 8.89 -20.09 7.06
C PHE A 199 9.86 -21.29 7.07
N PRO A 200 10.68 -21.45 8.14
CA PRO A 200 11.80 -22.40 8.19
C PRO A 200 11.39 -23.89 8.26
N ASP A 201 10.11 -24.21 8.49
CA ASP A 201 9.62 -25.58 8.73
C ASP A 201 8.96 -26.22 7.50
N LEU A 202 9.03 -25.60 6.32
CA LEU A 202 8.52 -26.17 5.08
C LEU A 202 9.66 -26.90 4.35
N ASP A 203 9.66 -28.23 4.38
CA ASP A 203 10.55 -29.06 3.55
C ASP A 203 10.09 -28.95 2.08
N PHE A 204 10.87 -28.31 1.22
CA PHE A 204 10.53 -28.10 -0.20
C PHE A 204 11.26 -29.08 -1.14
N ILE A 205 10.56 -29.51 -2.20
CA ILE A 205 11.13 -30.25 -3.34
C ILE A 205 11.36 -29.25 -4.48
N ASP A 206 12.55 -29.30 -5.11
CA ASP A 206 12.87 -28.53 -6.32
C ASP A 206 11.78 -28.74 -7.40
N GLY A 207 11.15 -27.64 -7.86
CA GLY A 207 10.25 -27.67 -9.03
C GLY A 207 8.77 -27.36 -8.78
N GLU A 208 8.35 -27.05 -7.55
CA GLU A 208 6.94 -27.23 -7.17
C GLU A 208 6.19 -26.04 -6.52
N TYR A 209 6.54 -24.73 -6.61
CA TYR A 209 5.87 -23.79 -5.65
C TYR A 209 5.11 -22.54 -6.07
N TYR A 210 5.07 -22.08 -7.34
CA TYR A 210 4.05 -21.09 -7.75
C TYR A 210 3.63 -21.30 -9.20
N HIS A 211 2.32 -21.40 -9.44
CA HIS A 211 1.81 -21.30 -10.81
C HIS A 211 2.09 -19.89 -11.35
N ARG A 212 2.65 -19.78 -12.57
CA ARG A 212 2.91 -18.50 -13.27
C ARG A 212 1.88 -17.38 -13.05
N TRP A 213 0.59 -17.71 -13.05
CA TRP A 213 -0.49 -16.72 -12.85
C TRP A 213 -0.34 -15.93 -11.55
N LEU A 214 0.14 -16.56 -10.47
CA LEU A 214 0.27 -15.92 -9.16
C LEU A 214 1.45 -14.94 -9.14
N LEU A 215 2.54 -15.22 -9.86
CA LEU A 215 3.63 -14.26 -10.05
C LEU A 215 3.17 -13.06 -10.89
N ASP A 216 2.46 -13.36 -11.98
CA ASP A 216 2.01 -12.37 -12.96
C ASP A 216 0.95 -11.43 -12.39
N PHE A 217 0.02 -11.97 -11.60
CA PHE A 217 -0.99 -11.19 -10.89
C PHE A 217 -0.46 -10.58 -9.59
N GLY A 218 0.38 -11.28 -8.84
CA GLY A 218 1.02 -10.73 -7.63
C GLY A 218 1.87 -9.50 -7.94
N PHE A 219 2.52 -9.47 -9.11
CA PHE A 219 3.17 -8.26 -9.61
C PHE A 219 2.18 -7.10 -9.83
N LEU A 220 1.00 -7.36 -10.42
CA LEU A 220 -0.03 -6.32 -10.62
C LEU A 220 -0.61 -5.80 -9.31
N ASP A 221 -0.86 -6.72 -8.37
CA ASP A 221 -1.35 -6.41 -7.04
C ASP A 221 -0.35 -5.50 -6.31
N GLY A 222 0.92 -5.89 -6.28
CA GLY A 222 2.00 -5.09 -5.70
C GLY A 222 2.18 -3.73 -6.40
N MET A 223 2.19 -3.68 -7.73
CA MET A 223 2.31 -2.40 -8.44
C MET A 223 1.10 -1.50 -8.23
N TYR A 224 -0.13 -2.05 -8.14
CA TYR A 224 -1.30 -1.28 -7.78
C TYR A 224 -1.17 -0.72 -6.36
N HIS A 225 -0.85 -1.57 -5.37
CA HIS A 225 -0.77 -1.20 -3.96
C HIS A 225 0.24 -0.06 -3.76
N GLU A 226 1.46 -0.22 -4.29
CA GLU A 226 2.52 0.76 -4.12
C GLU A 226 2.27 2.03 -4.94
N TYR A 227 1.72 1.91 -6.15
CA TYR A 227 1.37 3.09 -6.93
C TYR A 227 0.21 3.86 -6.30
N PHE A 228 -0.73 3.16 -5.65
CA PHE A 228 -1.82 3.81 -4.91
C PHE A 228 -1.28 4.66 -3.76
N HIS A 229 -0.25 4.19 -3.05
CA HIS A 229 0.44 5.02 -2.04
C HIS A 229 1.16 6.23 -2.63
N HIS A 230 1.76 6.09 -3.81
CA HIS A 230 2.34 7.24 -4.50
C HIS A 230 1.25 8.26 -4.88
N TYR A 231 0.10 7.79 -5.37
CA TYR A 231 -1.09 8.61 -5.57
C TYR A 231 -1.52 9.33 -4.26
N GLN A 232 -1.58 8.63 -3.13
CA GLN A 232 -1.90 9.27 -1.85
C GLN A 232 -0.90 10.39 -1.51
N ARG A 233 0.41 10.11 -1.63
CA ARG A 233 1.50 11.07 -1.35
C ARG A 233 1.47 12.28 -2.29
N ALA A 234 1.10 12.10 -3.56
CA ALA A 234 0.95 13.17 -4.53
C ALA A 234 -0.03 14.27 -4.06
N HIS A 235 -1.05 13.91 -3.27
CA HIS A 235 -2.03 14.86 -2.73
C HIS A 235 -1.73 15.36 -1.31
N VAL A 236 -0.75 14.77 -0.63
CA VAL A 236 -0.23 15.30 0.65
C VAL A 236 0.64 16.53 0.42
N LEU A 237 1.34 16.61 -0.71
CA LEU A 237 2.35 17.63 -1.01
C LEU A 237 3.39 17.73 0.13
N THR A 238 3.54 18.89 0.74
CA THR A 238 4.46 19.13 1.86
C THR A 238 3.79 18.96 3.23
N ALA A 239 2.47 18.71 3.27
CA ALA A 239 1.74 18.65 4.53
C ALA A 239 2.30 17.52 5.41
N HIS A 240 3.11 17.90 6.40
CA HIS A 240 3.56 17.01 7.46
C HIS A 240 2.83 17.40 8.75
N SER A 241 2.37 16.36 9.46
CA SER A 241 2.17 16.39 10.90
C SER A 241 3.38 17.04 11.56
N GLY A 242 3.14 18.11 12.31
CA GLY A 242 4.19 19.03 12.75
C GLY A 242 5.29 18.39 13.57
N ASP A 243 6.53 18.87 13.39
CA ASP A 243 7.72 18.78 14.27
C ASP A 243 8.09 17.43 14.96
N SER A 244 7.34 16.34 14.80
CA SER A 244 7.71 15.02 15.32
C SER A 244 7.47 13.94 14.28
N ALA A 245 8.48 13.08 14.11
CA ALA A 245 8.43 11.87 13.30
C ALA A 245 7.46 10.79 13.88
N GLU A 246 6.55 11.15 14.78
CA GLU A 246 5.77 10.21 15.60
C GLU A 246 4.28 10.09 15.24
N GLU A 247 3.74 10.96 14.38
CA GLU A 247 2.34 10.88 13.94
C GLU A 247 2.30 10.81 12.40
N PRO A 248 1.81 9.73 11.75
CA PRO A 248 1.67 9.72 10.30
C PRO A 248 0.56 10.69 9.86
N PHE A 249 0.77 11.37 8.73
CA PHE A 249 -0.16 12.38 8.20
C PHE A 249 -1.58 11.84 7.97
N PHE A 250 -1.69 10.58 7.52
CA PHE A 250 -2.94 9.82 7.50
C PHE A 250 -2.77 8.53 8.32
N PRO A 251 -3.86 7.96 8.87
CA PRO A 251 -3.77 6.71 9.61
C PRO A 251 -3.27 5.55 8.75
N PHE A 252 -2.38 4.73 9.31
CA PHE A 252 -1.84 3.53 8.67
C PHE A 252 -2.94 2.59 8.15
N TRP A 253 -3.98 2.38 8.97
CA TRP A 253 -5.09 1.51 8.59
C TRP A 253 -5.82 1.98 7.32
N TRP A 254 -5.86 3.29 7.08
CA TRP A 254 -6.45 3.83 5.86
C TRP A 254 -5.43 3.77 4.72
N GLY A 255 -4.20 4.20 4.98
CA GLY A 255 -3.10 4.23 4.02
C GLY A 255 -2.94 2.87 3.35
N GLU A 256 -2.60 1.84 4.13
CA GLU A 256 -2.43 0.48 3.63
C GLU A 256 -3.74 -0.20 3.27
N GLY A 257 -4.80 0.01 4.07
CA GLY A 257 -6.08 -0.65 3.85
C GLY A 257 -6.72 -0.25 2.52
N SER A 258 -6.53 0.98 2.06
CA SER A 258 -7.01 1.44 0.75
C SER A 258 -6.15 0.93 -0.44
N GLY A 259 -4.92 0.48 -0.19
CA GLY A 259 -4.10 -0.23 -1.18
C GLY A 259 -4.60 -1.65 -1.49
N GLN A 260 -5.46 -2.22 -0.65
CA GLN A 260 -5.93 -3.62 -0.75
C GLN A 260 -7.03 -3.87 -1.79
N PHE A 261 -7.38 -2.88 -2.62
CA PHE A 261 -8.50 -2.96 -3.57
C PHE A 261 -8.11 -3.35 -5.00
N ALA A 262 -6.91 -3.89 -5.22
CA ALA A 262 -6.46 -4.40 -6.53
C ALA A 262 -7.45 -5.38 -7.16
N GLY A 263 -8.02 -6.29 -6.35
CA GLY A 263 -9.05 -7.23 -6.81
C GLY A 263 -10.23 -6.51 -7.47
N TRP A 264 -10.75 -5.44 -6.86
CA TRP A 264 -11.83 -4.63 -7.45
C TRP A 264 -11.34 -3.81 -8.66
N PHE A 265 -10.12 -3.28 -8.61
CA PHE A 265 -9.54 -2.49 -9.69
C PHE A 265 -9.39 -3.30 -10.99
N TYR A 266 -8.92 -4.54 -10.89
CA TYR A 266 -8.68 -5.42 -12.03
C TYR A 266 -9.89 -6.26 -12.43
N ARG A 267 -10.84 -6.56 -11.51
CA ARG A 267 -12.00 -7.48 -11.72
C ARG A 267 -12.65 -7.33 -13.09
N ASP A 268 -12.93 -6.10 -13.50
CA ASP A 268 -13.77 -5.85 -14.67
C ASP A 268 -12.97 -5.60 -15.95
N ASN A 269 -11.65 -5.39 -15.86
CA ASN A 269 -10.83 -4.88 -16.98
C ASN A 269 -9.48 -5.61 -17.16
N TRP A 270 -9.15 -6.63 -16.38
CA TRP A 270 -7.87 -7.34 -16.48
C TRP A 270 -7.60 -7.93 -17.88
N LYS A 271 -8.66 -8.26 -18.63
CA LYS A 271 -8.59 -8.76 -20.01
C LYS A 271 -8.06 -7.72 -21.02
N GLU A 272 -7.87 -6.47 -20.61
CA GLU A 272 -7.21 -5.45 -21.44
C GLU A 272 -5.68 -5.50 -21.34
N ILE A 273 -5.14 -6.29 -20.40
CA ILE A 273 -3.70 -6.40 -20.15
C ILE A 273 -3.15 -7.59 -20.94
N ALA A 274 -2.48 -7.33 -22.06
CA ALA A 274 -2.14 -8.35 -23.05
C ALA A 274 -1.26 -9.49 -22.49
N TYR A 275 -0.34 -9.22 -21.57
CA TYR A 275 0.47 -10.30 -21.00
C TYR A 275 -0.34 -11.30 -20.14
N LEU A 276 -1.59 -10.98 -19.77
CA LEU A 276 -2.50 -11.89 -19.08
C LEU A 276 -3.38 -12.70 -20.03
N ASP A 277 -3.27 -12.52 -21.35
CA ASP A 277 -4.13 -13.21 -22.34
C ASP A 277 -4.10 -14.73 -22.21
N TYR A 278 -2.96 -15.30 -21.79
CA TYR A 278 -2.83 -16.75 -21.54
C TYR A 278 -3.68 -17.26 -20.35
N LEU A 279 -4.18 -16.36 -19.50
CA LEU A 279 -5.07 -16.68 -18.37
C LEU A 279 -6.55 -16.54 -18.72
N ASN A 280 -6.89 -16.06 -19.92
CA ASN A 280 -8.25 -15.79 -20.35
C ASN A 280 -8.81 -16.95 -21.19
N PRO A 281 -9.75 -17.77 -20.67
CA PRO A 281 -10.32 -18.89 -21.42
C PRO A 281 -11.08 -18.48 -22.70
N GLU A 282 -11.40 -17.20 -22.85
CA GLU A 282 -12.07 -16.65 -24.04
C GLU A 282 -11.08 -16.13 -25.10
N HIS A 283 -9.78 -16.06 -24.79
CA HIS A 283 -8.76 -15.53 -25.69
C HIS A 283 -8.29 -16.59 -26.70
N PRO A 284 -8.02 -16.24 -27.98
CA PRO A 284 -7.56 -17.21 -28.99
C PRO A 284 -6.24 -17.92 -28.66
N ASP A 285 -5.36 -17.26 -27.89
CA ASP A 285 -4.06 -17.81 -27.48
C ASP A 285 -4.14 -18.61 -26.17
N TYR A 286 -5.34 -18.78 -25.61
CA TYR A 286 -5.54 -19.62 -24.44
C TYR A 286 -5.18 -21.07 -24.73
N ALA A 287 -4.23 -21.60 -23.97
CA ALA A 287 -3.68 -22.94 -24.16
C ALA A 287 -4.05 -23.88 -22.99
N ASP A 288 -5.31 -23.83 -22.54
CA ASP A 288 -5.82 -24.64 -21.43
C ASP A 288 -4.98 -24.47 -20.15
N TYR A 289 -4.56 -23.22 -19.85
CA TYR A 289 -3.61 -22.96 -18.76
C TYR A 289 -4.13 -23.49 -17.42
N TRP A 290 -5.37 -23.16 -17.04
CA TRP A 290 -5.98 -23.53 -15.76
C TRP A 290 -6.24 -25.04 -15.65
N GLU A 291 -6.62 -25.69 -16.76
CA GLU A 291 -6.91 -27.12 -16.82
C GLU A 291 -5.66 -28.00 -16.79
N THR A 292 -4.51 -27.46 -17.20
CA THR A 292 -3.23 -28.19 -17.23
C THR A 292 -2.43 -28.05 -15.94
N ARG A 293 -2.86 -27.21 -14.99
CA ARG A 293 -2.16 -27.05 -13.71
C ARG A 293 -2.41 -28.25 -12.78
N ASP A 294 -1.35 -28.67 -12.09
CA ASP A 294 -1.48 -29.61 -10.98
C ASP A 294 -1.84 -28.86 -9.70
N TRP A 295 -3.14 -28.76 -9.42
CA TRP A 295 -3.67 -28.13 -8.22
C TRP A 295 -3.45 -28.94 -6.93
N THR A 296 -2.81 -30.11 -7.00
CA THR A 296 -2.36 -30.82 -5.79
C THR A 296 -1.12 -30.19 -5.17
N ILE A 297 -0.43 -29.35 -5.95
CA ILE A 297 0.67 -28.52 -5.49
C ILE A 297 0.11 -27.37 -4.63
N PRO A 298 0.49 -27.27 -3.34
CA PRO A 298 0.04 -26.18 -2.48
C PRO A 298 0.55 -24.84 -3.03
N THR A 299 -0.36 -24.03 -3.54
CA THR A 299 -0.07 -22.65 -3.95
C THR A 299 -0.80 -21.70 -3.00
N PRO A 300 -0.15 -20.63 -2.51
CA PRO A 300 -0.85 -19.63 -1.71
C PRO A 300 -2.07 -19.07 -2.43
N ASN A 301 -3.14 -18.82 -1.68
CA ASN A 301 -4.39 -18.30 -2.21
C ASN A 301 -5.01 -19.14 -3.34
N SER A 302 -4.68 -20.43 -3.49
CA SER A 302 -5.19 -21.30 -4.56
C SER A 302 -6.24 -22.32 -4.11
N ASN A 303 -6.92 -22.07 -2.98
CA ASN A 303 -7.91 -22.97 -2.43
C ASN A 303 -9.28 -22.28 -2.29
N PRO A 304 -10.30 -22.68 -3.07
CA PRO A 304 -10.33 -23.77 -4.06
C PRO A 304 -9.57 -23.44 -5.37
N PRO A 305 -9.27 -24.46 -6.21
CA PRO A 305 -8.67 -24.21 -7.52
C PRO A 305 -9.55 -23.27 -8.35
N TYR A 306 -8.92 -22.31 -9.00
CA TYR A 306 -9.60 -21.35 -9.88
C TYR A 306 -9.69 -21.89 -11.30
N ASN A 307 -10.78 -21.60 -12.00
CA ASN A 307 -10.94 -21.94 -13.42
C ASN A 307 -10.52 -20.77 -14.34
N SER A 308 -10.27 -19.60 -13.77
CA SER A 308 -9.86 -18.39 -14.49
C SER A 308 -9.24 -17.36 -13.53
N LEU A 309 -8.56 -16.33 -14.07
CA LEU A 309 -8.16 -15.17 -13.26
C LEU A 309 -9.40 -14.41 -12.74
N GLN A 310 -10.51 -14.44 -13.47
CA GLN A 310 -11.78 -13.85 -13.03
C GLN A 310 -12.26 -14.48 -11.71
N ASP A 311 -12.19 -15.82 -11.59
CA ASP A 311 -12.59 -16.52 -10.36
C ASP A 311 -11.77 -16.05 -9.15
N HIS A 312 -10.48 -15.78 -9.35
CA HIS A 312 -9.60 -15.25 -8.30
C HIS A 312 -9.95 -13.80 -7.93
N LEU A 313 -10.17 -12.93 -8.93
CA LEU A 313 -10.57 -11.54 -8.70
C LEU A 313 -11.92 -11.44 -7.98
N ASP A 314 -12.89 -12.27 -8.38
CA ASP A 314 -14.19 -12.38 -7.73
C ASP A 314 -14.04 -12.89 -6.29
N TYR A 315 -13.13 -13.84 -6.04
CA TYR A 315 -12.78 -14.30 -4.70
C TYR A 315 -12.17 -13.19 -3.83
N MET A 316 -11.22 -12.40 -4.35
CA MET A 316 -10.62 -11.28 -3.60
C MET A 316 -11.68 -10.27 -3.19
N VAL A 317 -12.54 -9.88 -4.13
CA VAL A 317 -13.64 -8.94 -3.89
C VAL A 317 -14.65 -9.51 -2.90
N ALA A 318 -15.03 -10.78 -3.04
CA ALA A 318 -15.93 -11.45 -2.10
C ALA A 318 -15.33 -11.52 -0.70
N THR A 319 -14.03 -11.78 -0.59
CA THR A 319 -13.30 -11.83 0.68
C THR A 319 -13.30 -10.47 1.36
N GLN A 320 -12.95 -9.40 0.64
CA GLN A 320 -13.02 -8.03 1.17
C GLN A 320 -14.43 -7.63 1.61
N ASN A 321 -15.47 -8.12 0.91
CA ASN A 321 -16.86 -7.88 1.30
C ASN A 321 -17.29 -8.57 2.60
N LYS A 322 -16.49 -9.51 3.14
CA LYS A 322 -16.68 -10.10 4.48
C LYS A 322 -16.07 -9.27 5.61
N SER A 323 -15.43 -8.14 5.32
CA SER A 323 -14.73 -7.30 6.30
C SER A 323 -15.61 -6.84 7.47
N PHE A 324 -16.91 -6.60 7.22
CA PHE A 324 -17.85 -6.27 8.29
C PHE A 324 -18.04 -7.44 9.26
N PHE A 325 -18.36 -8.63 8.73
CA PHE A 325 -18.51 -9.83 9.53
C PHE A 325 -17.22 -10.17 10.28
N PHE A 326 -16.07 -10.12 9.61
CA PHE A 326 -14.76 -10.28 10.24
C PHE A 326 -14.59 -9.33 11.43
N ALA A 327 -14.77 -8.03 11.22
CA ALA A 327 -14.60 -7.06 12.30
C ALA A 327 -15.59 -7.26 13.46
N ALA A 328 -16.87 -7.49 13.15
CA ALA A 328 -17.92 -7.70 14.15
C ALA A 328 -17.70 -8.99 14.95
N SER A 329 -17.39 -10.10 14.27
CA SER A 329 -17.12 -11.40 14.90
C SER A 329 -15.88 -11.37 15.79
N GLN A 330 -14.85 -10.60 15.43
CA GLN A 330 -13.65 -10.44 16.25
C GLN A 330 -13.93 -9.65 17.53
N VAL A 331 -14.60 -8.49 17.46
CA VAL A 331 -14.87 -7.66 18.66
C VAL A 331 -15.93 -8.25 19.60
N GLN A 332 -16.71 -9.21 19.10
CA GLN A 332 -17.70 -9.98 19.86
C GLN A 332 -17.19 -11.38 20.25
N ASN A 333 -16.01 -11.79 19.75
CA ASN A 333 -15.37 -13.09 19.97
C ASN A 333 -16.31 -14.28 19.74
N THR A 334 -16.93 -14.32 18.57
CA THR A 334 -17.91 -15.36 18.20
C THR A 334 -17.24 -16.68 17.82
N SER A 335 -18.00 -17.77 17.84
CA SER A 335 -17.47 -19.11 17.55
C SER A 335 -17.17 -19.35 16.06
N ASN A 336 -17.75 -18.52 15.19
CA ASN A 336 -17.65 -18.55 13.73
C ASN A 336 -16.76 -17.43 13.16
N LYS A 337 -15.94 -16.76 13.98
CA LYS A 337 -15.07 -15.65 13.53
C LYS A 337 -14.07 -16.08 12.45
N LEU A 338 -13.80 -15.19 11.49
CA LEU A 338 -12.80 -15.42 10.43
C LEU A 338 -11.40 -15.09 10.95
N GLY A 339 -10.40 -15.92 10.61
CA GLY A 339 -8.99 -15.67 10.99
C GLY A 339 -8.33 -14.49 10.26
N GLY A 340 -8.96 -13.96 9.20
CA GLY A 340 -8.47 -12.81 8.45
C GLY A 340 -9.30 -12.51 7.20
N VAL A 341 -9.10 -11.32 6.64
CA VAL A 341 -9.66 -10.83 5.38
C VAL A 341 -8.60 -9.99 4.68
N GLY A 342 -8.30 -10.30 3.41
CA GLY A 342 -7.18 -9.65 2.73
C GLY A 342 -5.88 -9.90 3.49
N ASN A 343 -5.02 -8.89 3.57
CA ASN A 343 -3.76 -8.99 4.31
C ASN A 343 -3.91 -8.72 5.81
N GLY A 344 -5.13 -8.45 6.29
CA GLY A 344 -5.41 -8.30 7.72
C GLY A 344 -5.79 -9.63 8.36
N GLY A 345 -5.08 -10.02 9.40
CA GLY A 345 -5.35 -11.22 10.20
C GLY A 345 -5.37 -10.93 11.69
N VAL A 346 -6.16 -11.69 12.44
CA VAL A 346 -6.11 -11.72 13.91
C VAL A 346 -5.62 -13.10 14.31
N ASP A 347 -4.54 -13.15 15.10
CA ASP A 347 -3.97 -14.41 15.59
C ASP A 347 -5.00 -15.19 16.41
N ASP A 348 -5.02 -16.51 16.28
CA ASP A 348 -5.98 -17.37 16.98
C ASP A 348 -5.89 -17.26 18.52
N ASP A 349 -4.69 -16.92 19.03
CA ASP A 349 -4.42 -16.72 20.46
C ASP A 349 -4.87 -15.33 20.96
N ASP A 350 -5.17 -14.39 20.05
CA ASP A 350 -5.67 -13.07 20.40
C ASP A 350 -7.20 -13.06 20.57
N ASN A 351 -7.65 -12.30 21.58
CA ASN A 351 -9.04 -12.07 21.90
C ASN A 351 -9.38 -10.57 21.82
N CYS A 352 -9.98 -10.18 20.70
CA CYS A 352 -10.45 -8.82 20.49
C CYS A 352 -11.80 -8.50 21.17
N GLU A 353 -12.34 -9.39 22.02
CA GLU A 353 -13.54 -9.09 22.80
C GLU A 353 -13.36 -7.80 23.61
N GLY A 354 -14.27 -6.85 23.41
CA GLY A 354 -14.21 -5.55 24.09
C GLY A 354 -13.16 -4.59 23.56
N TRP A 355 -12.33 -4.98 22.58
CA TRP A 355 -11.41 -4.08 21.89
C TRP A 355 -12.16 -2.95 21.19
N VAL A 356 -11.69 -1.71 21.35
CA VAL A 356 -12.30 -0.54 20.73
C VAL A 356 -11.28 0.20 19.89
N ALA A 357 -11.66 0.51 18.65
CA ALA A 357 -10.87 1.38 17.79
C ALA A 357 -10.78 2.78 18.41
N SER A 358 -9.60 3.40 18.35
CA SER A 358 -9.35 4.75 18.85
C SER A 358 -8.18 5.37 18.09
N HIS A 359 -7.85 6.62 18.43
CA HIS A 359 -6.71 7.32 17.84
C HIS A 359 -5.38 6.57 18.03
N SER A 360 -5.18 5.81 19.11
CA SER A 360 -3.94 5.02 19.29
C SER A 360 -3.73 3.96 18.20
N ASN A 361 -4.78 3.63 17.43
CA ASN A 361 -4.72 2.69 16.32
C ASN A 361 -4.38 3.37 14.97
N THR A 362 -4.07 4.68 14.94
CA THR A 362 -3.77 5.41 13.69
C THR A 362 -2.30 5.36 13.28
N ALA A 363 -1.37 5.25 14.23
CA ALA A 363 0.05 5.16 13.93
C ALA A 363 0.44 3.72 13.58
N TYR A 364 1.37 3.53 12.62
CA TYR A 364 2.05 2.25 12.39
C TYR A 364 3.30 2.19 13.27
N TYR A 365 3.41 1.16 14.09
CA TYR A 365 4.62 0.91 14.87
C TYR A 365 5.19 -0.44 14.45
N PRO A 366 6.32 -0.45 13.71
CA PRO A 366 6.95 -1.70 13.26
C PRO A 366 7.52 -2.52 14.42
N ASP A 367 7.70 -1.90 15.60
CA ASP A 367 7.91 -2.61 16.85
C ASP A 367 6.61 -2.67 17.66
N ASP A 368 6.22 -3.89 18.06
CA ASP A 368 5.08 -4.23 18.94
C ASP A 368 5.19 -3.60 20.36
N SER A 369 6.09 -2.61 20.54
CA SER A 369 6.48 -2.03 21.83
C SER A 369 5.66 -0.80 22.23
N ARG A 370 4.99 -0.13 21.28
CA ARG A 370 4.24 1.12 21.53
C ARG A 370 2.73 0.99 21.50
N TYR A 371 2.20 -0.08 20.92
CA TYR A 371 0.83 -0.42 21.20
C TYR A 371 0.80 -1.03 22.60
N GLU A 372 0.27 -0.28 23.56
CA GLU A 372 -0.16 -0.84 24.83
C GLU A 372 -1.37 -1.75 24.57
N TYR A 373 -1.13 -2.89 23.91
CA TYR A 373 -2.14 -3.92 23.76
C TYR A 373 -2.36 -4.54 25.13
N GLU A 374 -3.62 -4.66 25.54
CA GLU A 374 -3.96 -5.58 26.61
C GLU A 374 -3.43 -6.97 26.22
N PRO A 375 -2.88 -7.75 27.16
CA PRO A 375 -2.37 -9.09 26.86
C PRO A 375 -3.39 -9.92 26.08
N GLY A 376 -3.03 -10.30 24.84
CA GLY A 376 -3.91 -11.01 23.91
C GLY A 376 -4.69 -10.13 22.93
N GLN A 377 -4.30 -8.88 22.67
CA GLN A 377 -4.94 -8.02 21.66
C GLN A 377 -3.98 -7.49 20.59
N ARG A 378 -2.84 -8.17 20.39
CA ARG A 378 -1.71 -7.66 19.60
C ARG A 378 -2.03 -7.47 18.13
N SER A 379 -2.89 -8.30 17.57
CA SER A 379 -3.30 -8.24 16.15
C SER A 379 -4.65 -7.55 15.94
N CYS A 380 -5.32 -7.06 16.99
CA CYS A 380 -6.65 -6.45 16.86
C CYS A 380 -6.66 -5.15 16.03
N TRP A 381 -5.51 -4.50 15.84
CA TRP A 381 -5.38 -3.37 14.90
C TRP A 381 -5.79 -3.73 13.47
N ALA A 382 -5.66 -5.01 13.07
CA ALA A 382 -6.04 -5.49 11.74
C ALA A 382 -7.53 -5.28 11.45
N ILE A 383 -8.37 -5.15 12.48
CA ILE A 383 -9.78 -4.80 12.34
C ILE A 383 -9.93 -3.46 11.61
N MET A 384 -9.18 -2.43 12.02
CA MET A 384 -9.23 -1.12 11.36
C MET A 384 -8.59 -1.16 9.98
N PHE A 385 -7.51 -1.92 9.80
CA PHE A 385 -6.83 -2.09 8.51
C PHE A 385 -7.80 -2.59 7.43
N VAL A 386 -8.58 -3.63 7.75
CA VAL A 386 -9.52 -4.21 6.79
C VAL A 386 -10.83 -3.40 6.71
N ALA A 387 -11.42 -3.06 7.86
CA ALA A 387 -12.78 -2.54 7.91
C ALA A 387 -12.87 -1.01 7.83
N GLY A 388 -11.77 -0.29 8.10
CA GLY A 388 -11.73 1.17 8.13
C GLY A 388 -12.09 1.83 6.80
N PRO A 389 -11.44 1.46 5.67
CA PRO A 389 -11.79 2.01 4.35
C PRO A 389 -13.24 1.74 3.95
N HIS A 390 -13.75 0.54 4.27
CA HIS A 390 -15.16 0.18 4.05
C HIS A 390 -16.12 1.00 4.91
N PHE A 391 -15.77 1.29 6.16
CA PHE A 391 -16.59 2.13 7.03
C PHE A 391 -16.65 3.57 6.52
N LEU A 392 -15.55 4.12 6.00
CA LEU A 392 -15.56 5.41 5.31
C LEU A 392 -16.53 5.38 4.13
N ALA A 393 -16.45 4.36 3.27
CA ALA A 393 -17.34 4.22 2.12
C ALA A 393 -18.82 4.08 2.55
N TYR A 394 -19.10 3.33 3.61
CA TYR A 394 -20.42 3.19 4.22
C TYR A 394 -20.97 4.53 4.73
N LYS A 395 -20.14 5.35 5.37
CA LYS A 395 -20.55 6.65 5.92
C LYS A 395 -20.70 7.74 4.86
N SER A 396 -20.01 7.61 3.73
CA SER A 396 -20.05 8.56 2.63
C SER A 396 -20.22 7.87 1.28
N SER A 397 -19.12 7.52 0.61
CA SER A 397 -19.07 6.80 -0.66
C SER A 397 -17.67 6.27 -0.94
N TRP A 398 -17.54 5.33 -1.89
CA TRP A 398 -16.24 4.87 -2.36
C TRP A 398 -15.42 5.95 -3.06
N GLN A 399 -16.07 6.92 -3.73
CA GLN A 399 -15.42 8.12 -4.27
C GLN A 399 -14.74 8.90 -3.15
N ALA A 400 -15.45 9.14 -2.04
CA ALA A 400 -14.89 9.87 -0.92
C ALA A 400 -13.77 9.09 -0.23
N ALA A 401 -13.97 7.79 0.03
CA ALA A 401 -13.03 6.93 0.74
C ALA A 401 -11.68 6.77 0.03
N LEU A 402 -11.68 6.71 -1.32
CA LEU A 402 -10.50 6.42 -2.11
C LEU A 402 -9.95 7.62 -2.89
N ARG A 403 -10.76 8.67 -3.14
CA ARG A 403 -10.34 9.85 -3.92
C ARG A 403 -10.51 11.17 -3.17
N ASP A 404 -11.72 11.50 -2.69
CA ASP A 404 -11.97 12.88 -2.22
C ASP A 404 -11.23 13.19 -0.91
N ILE A 405 -11.11 12.21 -0.01
CA ILE A 405 -10.30 12.36 1.20
C ILE A 405 -8.84 12.67 0.84
N PRO A 406 -8.15 11.91 -0.02
CA PRO A 406 -6.83 12.27 -0.52
C PRO A 406 -6.77 13.69 -1.12
N ALA A 407 -7.73 14.06 -1.96
CA ALA A 407 -7.75 15.37 -2.63
C ALA A 407 -7.76 16.56 -1.66
N ASP A 408 -8.42 16.39 -0.51
CA ASP A 408 -8.59 17.41 0.51
C ASP A 408 -7.45 17.47 1.54
N TYR A 409 -6.48 16.55 1.45
CA TYR A 409 -5.40 16.39 2.44
C TYR A 409 -4.64 17.66 2.72
N PHE A 410 -4.15 18.30 1.68
CA PHE A 410 -3.32 19.48 1.87
C PHE A 410 -4.05 20.60 2.63
N GLU A 411 -5.35 20.78 2.37
CA GLU A 411 -6.15 21.86 2.96
C GLU A 411 -6.69 21.54 4.35
N LEU A 412 -7.19 20.31 4.55
CA LEU A 412 -7.99 19.94 5.72
C LEU A 412 -7.30 18.94 6.65
N GLY A 413 -6.20 18.33 6.20
CA GLY A 413 -5.64 17.13 6.81
C GLY A 413 -6.58 15.92 6.70
N PHE A 414 -6.13 14.75 7.16
CA PHE A 414 -6.93 13.53 7.08
C PHE A 414 -8.29 13.66 7.77
N TRP A 415 -8.31 14.04 9.05
CA TRP A 415 -9.54 14.08 9.82
C TRP A 415 -10.48 15.22 9.43
N GLY A 416 -9.95 16.37 8.97
CA GLY A 416 -10.79 17.43 8.42
C GLY A 416 -11.46 17.00 7.11
N SER A 417 -10.76 16.23 6.28
CA SER A 417 -11.32 15.63 5.07
C SER A 417 -12.40 14.59 5.40
N VAL A 418 -12.14 13.72 6.38
CA VAL A 418 -13.14 12.77 6.88
C VAL A 418 -14.38 13.50 7.40
N GLU A 419 -14.22 14.58 8.18
CA GLU A 419 -15.34 15.37 8.68
C GLU A 419 -16.14 16.02 7.54
N LYS A 420 -15.47 16.57 6.53
CA LYS A 420 -16.11 17.15 5.34
C LYS A 420 -17.00 16.14 4.61
N HIS A 421 -16.52 14.90 4.44
CA HIS A 421 -17.23 13.89 3.63
C HIS A 421 -18.21 13.00 4.40
N THR A 422 -17.98 12.80 5.71
CA THR A 422 -18.81 11.91 6.54
C THR A 422 -19.67 12.65 7.55
N GLY A 423 -19.33 13.90 7.86
CA GLY A 423 -19.91 14.66 8.97
C GLY A 423 -19.42 14.22 10.36
N LEU A 424 -18.42 13.34 10.42
CA LEU A 424 -17.86 12.80 11.67
C LEU A 424 -16.48 13.39 11.93
N ASN A 425 -16.29 14.02 13.09
CA ASN A 425 -14.94 14.27 13.58
C ASN A 425 -14.27 12.95 14.01
N GLN A 426 -12.96 12.99 14.30
CA GLN A 426 -12.17 11.81 14.66
C GLN A 426 -12.80 10.96 15.78
N GLN A 427 -13.25 11.56 16.87
CA GLN A 427 -13.83 10.81 17.99
C GLN A 427 -15.17 10.18 17.59
N GLN A 428 -16.03 10.94 16.90
CA GLN A 428 -17.31 10.43 16.41
C GLN A 428 -17.14 9.29 15.42
N PHE A 429 -16.11 9.35 14.56
CA PHE A 429 -15.77 8.29 13.63
C PHE A 429 -15.50 6.97 14.37
N PHE A 430 -14.62 7.00 15.38
CA PHE A 430 -14.31 5.81 16.17
C PHE A 430 -15.51 5.33 17.00
N ASP A 431 -16.26 6.25 17.61
CA ASP A 431 -17.46 5.91 18.39
C ASP A 431 -18.50 5.20 17.52
N GLU A 432 -18.79 5.73 16.33
CA GLU A 432 -19.75 5.14 15.40
C GLU A 432 -19.25 3.83 14.80
N PHE A 433 -17.96 3.72 14.46
CA PHE A 433 -17.35 2.46 14.01
C PHE A 433 -17.53 1.36 15.05
N ASN A 434 -17.14 1.65 16.30
CA ASN A 434 -17.24 0.71 17.41
C ASN A 434 -18.69 0.31 17.74
N ALA A 435 -19.62 1.27 17.67
CA ALA A 435 -21.03 1.02 17.88
C ALA A 435 -21.63 0.16 16.76
N LEU A 436 -21.25 0.41 15.51
CA LEU A 436 -21.74 -0.34 14.35
C LEU A 436 -21.32 -1.81 14.42
N LEU A 437 -20.06 -2.12 14.72
CA LEU A 437 -19.58 -3.50 14.86
C LEU A 437 -20.28 -4.30 15.97
N ARG A 438 -20.93 -3.61 16.92
CA ARG A 438 -21.70 -4.19 18.03
C ARG A 438 -23.22 -4.04 17.87
N SER A 439 -23.67 -3.48 16.75
CA SER A 439 -25.09 -3.27 16.48
C SER A 439 -25.82 -4.54 16.03
N VAL A 440 -25.05 -5.58 15.68
CA VAL A 440 -25.51 -6.88 15.24
C VAL A 440 -25.02 -7.97 16.19
N ASP A 441 -25.73 -9.09 16.22
CA ASP A 441 -25.22 -10.32 16.83
C ASP A 441 -24.39 -11.08 15.79
N ALA A 442 -23.07 -11.03 15.91
CA ALA A 442 -22.16 -11.61 14.93
C ALA A 442 -22.26 -13.15 14.85
N GLU A 443 -22.80 -13.80 15.88
CA GLU A 443 -23.01 -15.27 15.91
C GLU A 443 -24.18 -15.69 15.00
N SER A 444 -25.11 -14.76 14.68
CA SER A 444 -26.34 -15.07 13.94
C SER A 444 -26.47 -14.43 12.56
N ILE A 445 -25.54 -13.56 12.16
CA ILE A 445 -25.48 -13.03 10.79
C ILE A 445 -24.67 -13.96 9.88
N GLU A 446 -24.99 -13.94 8.58
CA GLU A 446 -24.22 -14.65 7.56
C GLU A 446 -22.82 -14.02 7.38
N GLU A 447 -21.83 -14.81 6.98
CA GLU A 447 -20.45 -14.33 6.75
C GLU A 447 -20.35 -13.20 5.73
N ASP A 448 -21.28 -13.16 4.77
CA ASP A 448 -21.32 -12.14 3.74
C ASP A 448 -22.22 -10.96 4.13
N TYR A 449 -22.78 -10.91 5.34
CA TYR A 449 -23.59 -9.78 5.77
C TYR A 449 -22.72 -8.52 5.96
N ALA A 450 -23.21 -7.39 5.44
CA ALA A 450 -22.67 -6.06 5.69
C ALA A 450 -23.77 -4.99 5.47
N PRO A 451 -23.70 -3.83 6.14
CA PRO A 451 -24.66 -2.76 5.91
C PRO A 451 -24.58 -2.19 4.49
N GLU A 452 -25.68 -1.59 4.01
CA GLU A 452 -25.74 -0.99 2.67
C GLU A 452 -24.69 0.13 2.52
N GLY A 453 -23.91 0.09 1.44
CA GLY A 453 -22.79 1.01 1.20
C GLY A 453 -21.43 0.50 1.69
N TRP A 454 -21.39 -0.55 2.52
CA TRP A 454 -20.12 -1.14 2.99
C TRP A 454 -19.41 -1.96 1.91
N LYS A 455 -20.13 -2.75 1.13
CA LYS A 455 -19.54 -3.65 0.14
C LYS A 455 -19.00 -2.87 -1.06
N THR A 456 -17.95 -3.42 -1.67
CA THR A 456 -17.47 -3.01 -2.98
C THR A 456 -18.60 -3.13 -4.02
N PRO A 457 -18.81 -2.11 -4.88
CA PRO A 457 -19.82 -2.18 -5.92
C PRO A 457 -19.52 -3.23 -6.98
N ASN A 458 -20.58 -3.74 -7.61
CA ASN A 458 -20.48 -4.61 -8.78
C ASN A 458 -20.09 -3.88 -10.07
N MET A 459 -19.93 -2.55 -10.02
CA MET A 459 -19.46 -1.74 -11.14
C MET A 459 -17.92 -1.64 -11.12
N PRO A 460 -17.27 -1.40 -12.29
CA PRO A 460 -15.84 -1.13 -12.34
C PRO A 460 -15.45 0.01 -11.39
N MET A 461 -14.31 -0.14 -10.70
CA MET A 461 -13.84 0.87 -9.75
C MET A 461 -13.78 2.27 -10.37
N THR A 462 -13.27 2.39 -11.59
CA THR A 462 -13.14 3.65 -12.33
C THR A 462 -14.47 4.25 -12.82
N THR A 463 -15.58 3.49 -12.71
CA THR A 463 -16.94 4.04 -12.92
C THR A 463 -17.52 4.62 -11.63
N VAL A 464 -17.03 4.14 -10.48
CA VAL A 464 -17.49 4.55 -9.14
C VAL A 464 -16.63 5.67 -8.56
N VAL A 465 -15.32 5.62 -8.84
CA VAL A 465 -14.30 6.53 -8.34
C VAL A 465 -13.63 7.20 -9.53
N ASP A 466 -13.86 8.49 -9.68
CA ASP A 466 -13.20 9.31 -10.70
C ASP A 466 -11.88 9.88 -10.14
N PHE A 467 -10.81 9.11 -10.32
CA PHE A 467 -9.45 9.53 -9.94
C PHE A 467 -8.87 10.61 -10.87
N MET A 468 -9.39 10.73 -12.09
CA MET A 468 -8.85 11.63 -13.12
C MET A 468 -9.38 13.06 -12.96
N THR A 469 -10.62 13.22 -12.51
CA THR A 469 -11.21 14.52 -12.20
C THR A 469 -11.00 14.80 -10.71
N ILE A 470 -9.78 15.15 -10.32
CA ILE A 470 -9.46 15.55 -8.95
C ILE A 470 -9.54 17.08 -8.78
N ASP A 471 -10.23 17.54 -7.75
CA ASP A 471 -10.19 18.95 -7.32
C ASP A 471 -8.98 19.05 -6.41
N TYR A 472 -7.83 19.41 -6.99
CA TYR A 472 -6.56 19.48 -6.29
C TYR A 472 -6.27 20.91 -5.84
N TYR A 473 -5.54 21.06 -4.73
CA TYR A 473 -5.16 22.36 -4.20
C TYR A 473 -4.50 23.24 -5.27
N GLN A 474 -4.99 24.48 -5.40
CA GLN A 474 -4.43 25.54 -6.21
C GLN A 474 -4.10 26.75 -5.34
N PRO A 475 -2.93 27.40 -5.51
CA PRO A 475 -2.60 28.59 -4.73
C PRO A 475 -3.60 29.73 -4.99
N GLY A 476 -4.38 30.11 -3.99
CA GLY A 476 -5.25 31.29 -4.02
C GLY A 476 -6.76 31.05 -4.01
N ASP A 477 -7.21 29.82 -3.81
CA ASP A 477 -8.62 29.48 -3.54
C ASP A 477 -9.02 29.66 -2.05
#